data_AF-A0A8T2VV85-F1
#
_entry.id   AF-A0A8T2VV85-F1
#
_cell.length_a   1.000
_cell.length_b   1.000
_cell.length_c   1.000
_cell.angle_alpha   90.00
_cell.angle_beta   90.00
_cell.angle_gamma   90.00
#
_symmetry.space_group_name_H-M   'P 1'
#
loop_
_entity.id
_entity.type
_entity.pdbx_description
1 polymer ?
#
loop_
_entity_poly.entity_id
_entity_poly.type
_entity_poly.pdbx_seq_one_letter_code
_entity_poly.pdbx_strand_id
1 'polypeptide(L)'
;MDMGHDHNHDDHDHGSMPGMDMGGGHDKFHSVISRRPDGSYYYTHGAFLGHVVPGTFFIIWGTWWLIATFHYYLRSAANRCQFTCRSWYPVFFGPDWLRSVPLEPLVKIVLPFFGVMGELWLGHESWRTLHAPDGKFVTDNINDWQHSTMYTTFMTSGAVDLIGHFLEAPPGTERAFLGLAYLSQFLLLIFHLKGPPIEIMVHLILALQVGATVVSICVEAASPSSIVVATLRPALTLLQGVWWIQTAYIMYVSDPAYDPEEMGGTMMTPVVLVGHMLWVSIASLMLLLVMRGLQSKMLGREVKFIPVKGSTTPRSGAAGTAGALGRYDDEDLLFDDGPEMSLELAGLTTSRK
;
A
#
# COMPACT_ATOMS: atom_id res chain seq x y z
N MET A 1 77.15 20.86 -57.80
CA MET A 1 75.99 20.43 -57.01
C MET A 1 76.49 19.73 -55.75
N ASP A 2 76.83 20.39 -54.65
CA ASP A 2 76.66 21.80 -54.28
C ASP A 2 75.19 22.27 -54.21
N MET A 3 74.64 22.80 -53.12
CA MET A 3 74.95 22.77 -51.67
C MET A 3 73.73 23.41 -50.98
N GLY A 4 73.65 23.35 -49.66
CA GLY A 4 72.70 24.16 -48.89
C GLY A 4 71.54 23.39 -48.24
N HIS A 5 71.31 23.53 -46.94
CA HIS A 5 72.17 24.17 -45.95
C HIS A 5 71.88 23.57 -44.57
N ASP A 6 72.89 23.58 -43.69
CA ASP A 6 72.68 23.38 -42.25
C ASP A 6 71.77 24.47 -41.67
N HIS A 7 71.12 24.17 -40.54
CA HIS A 7 71.49 24.82 -39.28
C HIS A 7 70.87 24.08 -38.09
N ASN A 8 71.70 23.83 -37.08
CA ASN A 8 71.29 23.45 -35.72
C ASN A 8 71.21 24.71 -34.83
N HIS A 9 70.87 24.56 -33.54
CA HIS A 9 70.66 25.57 -32.46
C HIS A 9 69.17 25.70 -32.06
N ASP A 10 68.76 25.70 -30.78
CA ASP A 10 69.50 25.43 -29.52
C ASP A 10 68.55 24.83 -28.45
N ASP A 11 69.10 24.15 -27.45
CA ASP A 11 68.38 23.73 -26.23
C ASP A 11 68.09 24.92 -25.30
N HIS A 12 66.86 25.04 -24.79
CA HIS A 12 66.59 25.75 -23.54
C HIS A 12 65.37 25.18 -22.78
N ASP A 13 65.64 24.49 -21.67
CA ASP A 13 64.63 24.01 -20.71
C ASP A 13 64.27 25.10 -19.69
N HIS A 14 62.99 25.48 -19.64
CA HIS A 14 62.37 26.16 -18.50
C HIS A 14 60.92 25.68 -18.32
N GLY A 15 60.65 25.00 -17.20
CA GLY A 15 59.36 24.37 -16.94
C GLY A 15 58.20 25.32 -16.64
N SER A 16 56.98 24.87 -16.96
CA SER A 16 55.71 25.50 -16.60
C SER A 16 54.74 24.48 -15.97
N MET A 17 53.81 24.96 -15.14
CA MET A 17 52.98 24.15 -14.24
C MET A 17 51.97 23.23 -14.97
N PRO A 18 51.50 22.13 -14.32
CA PRO A 18 50.42 21.30 -14.86
C PRO A 18 49.15 22.14 -15.13
N GLY A 19 48.67 22.09 -16.36
CA GLY A 19 47.45 22.79 -16.78
C GLY A 19 46.21 22.23 -16.06
N MET A 20 45.34 23.14 -15.62
CA MET A 20 44.13 22.79 -14.86
C MET A 20 43.04 22.14 -15.75
N ASP A 21 42.17 21.40 -15.07
CA ASP A 21 40.88 20.92 -15.58
C ASP A 21 40.09 22.03 -16.30
N MET A 22 39.68 21.71 -17.53
CA MET A 22 38.71 22.46 -18.35
C MET A 22 37.75 21.50 -19.07
N GLY A 23 37.26 20.47 -18.35
CA GLY A 23 36.29 19.49 -18.83
C GLY A 23 34.83 19.75 -18.42
N GLY A 24 34.54 20.88 -17.77
CA GLY A 24 33.21 21.16 -17.22
C GLY A 24 32.18 21.64 -18.25
N GLY A 25 30.98 21.03 -18.29
CA GLY A 25 29.84 21.68 -18.95
C GLY A 25 28.51 20.92 -19.07
N HIS A 26 28.51 19.63 -19.44
CA HIS A 26 27.32 19.08 -20.14
C HIS A 26 26.54 17.91 -19.49
N ASP A 27 27.10 17.18 -18.52
CA ASP A 27 26.50 15.88 -18.11
C ASP A 27 25.66 15.89 -16.82
N LYS A 28 25.41 17.06 -16.20
CA LYS A 28 24.76 17.18 -14.88
C LYS A 28 23.28 16.75 -14.76
N PHE A 29 22.71 16.11 -15.79
CA PHE A 29 21.32 15.66 -15.81
C PHE A 29 21.09 14.24 -16.39
N HIS A 30 22.15 13.50 -16.77
CA HIS A 30 21.99 12.34 -17.66
C HIS A 30 22.45 10.96 -17.14
N SER A 31 22.76 10.82 -15.84
CA SER A 31 23.05 9.51 -15.25
C SER A 31 22.42 9.33 -13.85
N VAL A 32 21.19 8.79 -13.83
CA VAL A 32 20.48 8.32 -12.60
C VAL A 32 21.14 7.07 -11.99
N ILE A 33 22.12 6.51 -12.70
CA ILE A 33 22.98 5.40 -12.32
C ILE A 33 24.43 5.82 -12.53
N SER A 34 25.36 5.18 -11.82
CA SER A 34 26.79 5.24 -12.08
C SER A 34 27.40 3.85 -11.92
N ARG A 35 28.52 3.59 -12.57
CA ARG A 35 29.27 2.33 -12.42
C ARG A 35 30.47 2.52 -11.49
N ARG A 36 30.80 1.47 -10.75
CA ARG A 36 32.02 1.38 -9.94
C ARG A 36 33.22 0.93 -10.79
N PRO A 37 34.47 1.06 -10.31
CA PRO A 37 35.67 0.57 -11.00
C PRO A 37 35.70 -0.96 -11.24
N ASP A 38 34.86 -1.73 -10.55
CA ASP A 38 34.67 -3.17 -10.75
C ASP A 38 33.61 -3.52 -11.83
N GLY A 39 32.93 -2.51 -12.39
CA GLY A 39 31.87 -2.64 -13.40
C GLY A 39 30.44 -2.65 -12.86
N SER A 40 30.25 -2.93 -11.56
CA SER A 40 28.92 -2.99 -10.93
C SER A 40 28.20 -1.64 -10.95
N TYR A 41 26.88 -1.66 -11.12
CA TYR A 41 26.07 -0.43 -11.16
C TYR A 41 25.55 -0.04 -9.77
N TYR A 42 25.26 1.25 -9.60
CA TYR A 42 24.50 1.77 -8.46
C TYR A 42 23.65 2.98 -8.87
N TYR A 43 22.47 3.11 -8.26
CA TYR A 43 21.60 4.28 -8.45
C TYR A 43 22.12 5.49 -7.67
N THR A 44 22.03 6.68 -8.28
CA THR A 44 22.43 7.95 -7.67
C THR A 44 21.26 8.68 -6.98
N HIS A 45 20.03 8.23 -7.23
CA HIS A 45 18.79 8.74 -6.61
C HIS A 45 17.90 7.59 -6.11
N GLY A 46 17.00 7.89 -5.18
CA GLY A 46 16.22 6.90 -4.46
C GLY A 46 17.04 6.20 -3.35
N ALA A 47 16.36 5.38 -2.55
CA ALA A 47 17.01 4.62 -1.47
C ALA A 47 16.33 3.25 -1.27
N PHE A 48 17.14 2.22 -0.96
CA PHE A 48 16.65 0.89 -0.61
C PHE A 48 15.64 0.92 0.55
N LEU A 49 15.94 1.65 1.63
CA LEU A 49 15.02 1.82 2.76
C LEU A 49 13.74 2.58 2.37
N GLY A 50 13.84 3.56 1.46
CA GLY A 50 12.69 4.28 0.89
C GLY A 50 11.72 3.37 0.10
N HIS A 51 12.14 2.15 -0.24
CA HIS A 51 11.28 1.13 -0.83
C HIS A 51 10.85 0.07 0.20
N VAL A 52 11.77 -0.43 1.03
CA VAL A 52 11.50 -1.50 2.00
C VAL A 52 10.57 -1.03 3.13
N VAL A 53 10.67 0.22 3.59
CA VAL A 53 9.80 0.75 4.66
C VAL A 53 8.33 0.84 4.22
N PRO A 54 7.96 1.55 3.13
CA PRO A 54 6.57 1.55 2.66
C PRO A 54 6.13 0.15 2.21
N GLY A 55 7.01 -0.65 1.60
CA GLY A 55 6.69 -2.04 1.25
C GLY A 55 6.26 -2.89 2.44
N THR A 56 7.02 -2.81 3.54
CA THR A 56 6.70 -3.47 4.81
C THR A 56 5.36 -2.98 5.39
N PHE A 57 5.12 -1.67 5.36
CA PHE A 57 3.84 -1.09 5.82
C PHE A 57 2.65 -1.60 5.00
N PHE A 58 2.73 -1.56 3.67
CA PHE A 58 1.67 -2.04 2.77
C PHE A 58 1.42 -3.55 2.90
N ILE A 59 2.45 -4.37 3.19
CA ILE A 59 2.29 -5.79 3.52
C ILE A 59 1.45 -5.94 4.81
N ILE A 60 1.87 -5.31 5.90
CA ILE A 60 1.16 -5.39 7.20
C ILE A 60 -0.29 -4.91 7.05
N TRP A 61 -0.50 -3.80 6.32
CA TRP A 61 -1.81 -3.20 6.11
C TRP A 61 -2.73 -4.04 5.21
N GLY A 62 -2.20 -4.56 4.10
CA GLY A 62 -2.93 -5.46 3.20
C GLY A 62 -3.30 -6.79 3.87
N THR A 63 -2.38 -7.36 4.67
CA THR A 63 -2.66 -8.56 5.49
C THR A 63 -3.70 -8.27 6.58
N TRP A 64 -3.61 -7.14 7.28
CA TRP A 64 -4.63 -6.71 8.26
C TRP A 64 -6.03 -6.67 7.60
N TRP A 65 -6.15 -5.94 6.49
CA TRP A 65 -7.41 -5.83 5.76
C TRP A 65 -7.92 -7.17 5.21
N LEU A 66 -7.04 -8.08 4.74
CA LEU A 66 -7.47 -9.42 4.31
C LEU A 66 -8.09 -10.21 5.47
N ILE A 67 -7.40 -10.27 6.61
CA ILE A 67 -7.89 -10.98 7.80
C ILE A 67 -9.20 -10.34 8.29
N ALA A 68 -9.28 -9.01 8.35
CA ALA A 68 -10.48 -8.32 8.80
C ALA A 68 -11.67 -8.54 7.85
N THR A 69 -11.48 -8.37 6.53
CA THR A 69 -12.51 -8.66 5.51
C THR A 69 -13.03 -10.09 5.63
N PHE A 70 -12.14 -11.08 5.78
CA PHE A 70 -12.54 -12.48 5.94
C PHE A 70 -13.20 -12.75 7.29
N HIS A 71 -12.74 -12.16 8.39
CA HIS A 71 -13.40 -12.28 9.70
C HIS A 71 -14.86 -11.79 9.62
N TYR A 72 -15.08 -10.57 9.14
CA TYR A 72 -16.42 -9.98 9.08
C TYR A 72 -17.32 -10.73 8.09
N TYR A 73 -16.81 -11.13 6.92
CA TYR A 73 -17.56 -11.97 5.97
C TYR A 73 -17.98 -13.32 6.57
N LEU A 74 -17.05 -14.02 7.22
CA LEU A 74 -17.32 -15.32 7.82
C LEU A 74 -18.24 -15.20 9.06
N ARG A 75 -18.16 -14.11 9.83
CA ARG A 75 -19.14 -13.79 10.90
C ARG A 75 -20.54 -13.54 10.34
N SER A 76 -20.68 -12.73 9.28
CA SER A 76 -21.97 -12.57 8.57
C SER A 76 -22.49 -13.92 8.06
N ALA A 77 -21.64 -14.75 7.48
CA ALA A 77 -21.99 -16.08 6.98
C ALA A 77 -22.46 -17.03 8.10
N ALA A 78 -21.75 -17.05 9.23
CA ALA A 78 -22.10 -17.86 10.40
C ALA A 78 -23.46 -17.47 11.00
N ASN A 79 -23.77 -16.16 11.01
CA ASN A 79 -25.02 -15.60 11.54
C ASN A 79 -26.15 -15.52 10.48
N ARG A 80 -25.88 -15.92 9.23
CA ARG A 80 -26.80 -15.85 8.06
C ARG A 80 -27.21 -14.41 7.68
N CYS A 81 -26.44 -13.42 8.08
CA CYS A 81 -26.61 -12.01 7.74
C CYS A 81 -26.01 -11.69 6.35
N GLN A 82 -26.42 -10.57 5.74
CA GLN A 82 -25.79 -10.07 4.53
C GLN A 82 -24.45 -9.37 4.86
N PHE A 83 -23.37 -9.78 4.20
CA PHE A 83 -22.07 -9.10 4.31
C PHE A 83 -22.08 -7.76 3.58
N THR A 84 -21.35 -6.77 4.12
CA THR A 84 -21.15 -5.44 3.53
C THR A 84 -19.70 -4.98 3.75
N CYS A 85 -19.07 -4.45 2.70
CA CYS A 85 -17.70 -3.89 2.72
C CYS A 85 -17.60 -2.64 3.61
N ARG A 86 -16.44 -2.43 4.25
CA ARG A 86 -16.13 -1.25 5.09
C ARG A 86 -14.77 -0.64 4.69
N SER A 87 -14.64 0.71 4.71
CA SER A 87 -13.36 1.41 4.38
C SER A 87 -12.25 1.15 5.42
N TRP A 88 -12.66 0.83 6.65
CA TRP A 88 -11.83 0.43 7.77
C TRP A 88 -12.52 -0.66 8.60
N TYR A 89 -11.77 -1.37 9.43
CA TYR A 89 -12.31 -2.43 10.28
C TYR A 89 -11.99 -2.18 11.77
N PRO A 90 -12.97 -2.37 12.68
CA PRO A 90 -12.70 -2.43 14.12
C PRO A 90 -11.80 -3.62 14.49
N VAL A 91 -11.16 -3.53 15.65
CA VAL A 91 -10.41 -4.66 16.21
C VAL A 91 -11.40 -5.73 16.68
N PHE A 92 -11.32 -6.93 16.13
CA PHE A 92 -12.25 -8.03 16.38
C PHE A 92 -11.73 -9.06 17.42
N PHE A 93 -10.70 -8.68 18.19
CA PHE A 93 -10.09 -9.50 19.24
C PHE A 93 -9.70 -8.63 20.45
N GLY A 94 -9.46 -9.28 21.60
CA GLY A 94 -9.10 -8.57 22.83
C GLY A 94 -10.30 -7.96 23.57
N PRO A 95 -10.04 -7.13 24.60
CA PRO A 95 -11.06 -6.60 25.50
C PRO A 95 -11.94 -5.55 24.84
N ASP A 96 -13.15 -5.40 25.36
CA ASP A 96 -14.25 -4.64 24.73
C ASP A 96 -13.90 -3.19 24.42
N TRP A 97 -13.17 -2.52 25.33
CA TRP A 97 -12.68 -1.16 25.10
C TRP A 97 -11.81 -1.05 23.84
N LEU A 98 -10.97 -2.05 23.55
CA LEU A 98 -10.13 -2.08 22.34
C LEU A 98 -10.97 -2.34 21.09
N ARG A 99 -12.03 -3.13 21.20
CA ARG A 99 -12.99 -3.42 20.13
C ARG A 99 -13.88 -2.21 19.79
N SER A 100 -14.13 -1.33 20.77
CA SER A 100 -14.91 -0.10 20.63
C SER A 100 -14.13 1.09 20.04
N VAL A 101 -12.79 1.09 20.14
CA VAL A 101 -11.96 2.21 19.65
C VAL A 101 -11.76 2.12 18.14
N PRO A 102 -11.92 3.23 17.37
CA PRO A 102 -11.63 3.29 15.94
C PRO A 102 -10.12 3.33 15.66
N LEU A 103 -9.43 2.24 16.00
CA LEU A 103 -7.97 2.15 15.97
C LEU A 103 -7.40 2.30 14.55
N GLU A 104 -7.99 1.65 13.55
CA GLU A 104 -7.50 1.75 12.16
C GLU A 104 -7.57 3.20 11.63
N PRO A 105 -8.69 3.95 11.76
CA PRO A 105 -8.74 5.39 11.47
C PRO A 105 -7.69 6.23 12.23
N LEU A 106 -7.48 5.98 13.53
CA LEU A 106 -6.45 6.68 14.31
C LEU A 106 -5.05 6.42 13.73
N VAL A 107 -4.75 5.17 13.35
CA VAL A 107 -3.46 4.79 12.74
C VAL A 107 -3.28 5.41 11.35
N LYS A 108 -4.35 5.53 10.54
CA LYS A 108 -4.36 6.27 9.26
C LYS A 108 -4.04 7.76 9.40
N ILE A 109 -4.24 8.36 10.59
CA ILE A 109 -3.83 9.75 10.88
C ILE A 109 -2.41 9.78 11.44
N VAL A 110 -2.13 8.98 12.47
CA VAL A 110 -0.90 9.09 13.26
C VAL A 110 0.34 8.63 12.49
N LEU A 111 0.29 7.52 11.74
CA LEU A 111 1.47 7.05 11.01
C LEU A 111 1.83 7.96 9.82
N PRO A 112 0.90 8.41 8.96
CA PRO A 112 1.25 9.35 7.90
C PRO A 112 1.56 10.75 8.44
N PHE A 113 1.03 11.17 9.61
CA PHE A 113 1.55 12.35 10.31
C PHE A 113 3.03 12.19 10.66
N PHE A 114 3.44 11.05 11.23
CA PHE A 114 4.86 10.77 11.45
C PHE A 114 5.67 10.62 10.15
N GLY A 115 5.04 10.23 9.05
CA GLY A 115 5.61 10.30 7.69
C GLY A 115 5.93 11.73 7.28
N VAL A 116 4.93 12.64 7.32
CA VAL A 116 5.13 14.09 7.09
C VAL A 116 6.17 14.67 8.07
N MET A 117 6.18 14.21 9.32
CA MET A 117 7.23 14.59 10.27
C MET A 117 8.61 14.04 9.89
N GLY A 118 8.70 12.86 9.28
CA GLY A 118 9.95 12.29 8.79
C GLY A 118 10.56 13.14 7.68
N GLU A 119 9.82 13.31 6.59
CA GLU A 119 10.32 13.93 5.33
C GLU A 119 10.86 15.38 5.53
N LEU A 120 10.24 16.21 6.39
CA LEU A 120 10.25 17.71 6.23
C LEU A 120 10.98 18.77 7.38
N TRP A 121 10.55 17.86 8.39
CA TRP A 121 10.41 17.80 9.90
C TRP A 121 11.49 17.04 10.69
N LEU A 122 12.12 15.95 10.20
CA LEU A 122 13.09 15.18 11.01
C LEU A 122 14.24 14.51 10.22
N GLY A 123 14.12 14.26 8.92
CA GLY A 123 15.01 13.34 8.19
C GLY A 123 16.38 13.90 7.82
N HIS A 124 16.42 15.10 7.21
CA HIS A 124 17.63 15.66 6.59
C HIS A 124 17.81 17.16 6.93
N GLU A 125 18.85 17.80 6.36
CA GLU A 125 19.01 19.25 6.44
C GLU A 125 18.38 19.92 5.21
N SER A 126 17.56 20.96 5.41
CA SER A 126 17.03 21.88 4.38
C SER A 126 15.98 21.38 3.37
N TRP A 127 15.35 20.20 3.54
CA TRP A 127 14.19 19.70 2.76
C TRP A 127 13.02 20.71 2.60
N ARG A 128 12.82 21.56 3.62
CA ARG A 128 11.79 22.61 3.66
C ARG A 128 11.94 23.67 2.58
N THR A 129 13.15 23.79 2.01
CA THR A 129 13.51 24.82 1.04
C THR A 129 12.91 24.45 -0.31
N LEU A 130 11.66 24.84 -0.55
CA LEU A 130 11.00 24.58 -1.84
C LEU A 130 11.67 25.37 -2.98
N HIS A 131 12.12 26.61 -2.72
CA HIS A 131 12.78 27.48 -3.69
C HIS A 131 14.23 27.79 -3.31
N ALA A 132 15.15 27.67 -4.26
CA ALA A 132 16.52 28.13 -4.16
C ALA A 132 16.60 29.69 -4.24
N PRO A 133 17.75 30.30 -3.89
CA PRO A 133 17.93 31.76 -3.98
C PRO A 133 17.77 32.37 -5.38
N ASP A 134 17.80 31.56 -6.45
CA ASP A 134 17.53 31.99 -7.83
C ASP A 134 16.03 31.85 -8.24
N GLY A 135 15.17 31.48 -7.28
CA GLY A 135 13.73 31.30 -7.45
C GLY A 135 13.29 29.93 -8.00
N LYS A 136 14.21 29.08 -8.48
CA LYS A 136 13.88 27.74 -9.00
C LYS A 136 13.55 26.76 -7.86
N PHE A 137 12.85 25.68 -8.19
CA PHE A 137 12.60 24.61 -7.22
C PHE A 137 13.89 23.85 -6.88
N VAL A 138 14.07 23.49 -5.61
CA VAL A 138 15.19 22.63 -5.16
C VAL A 138 14.84 21.18 -5.48
N THR A 139 15.40 20.64 -6.58
CA THR A 139 15.04 19.33 -7.14
C THR A 139 15.09 18.19 -6.13
N ASP A 140 16.12 18.13 -5.30
CA ASP A 140 16.33 17.04 -4.33
C ASP A 140 15.19 16.94 -3.32
N ASN A 141 14.68 18.09 -2.88
CA ASN A 141 13.59 18.24 -1.91
C ASN A 141 12.21 17.90 -2.51
N ILE A 142 12.04 17.87 -3.83
CA ILE A 142 10.70 17.71 -4.46
C ILE A 142 10.06 16.38 -4.07
N ASN A 143 10.86 15.33 -3.86
CA ASN A 143 10.37 14.01 -3.46
C ASN A 143 9.68 14.08 -2.08
N ASP A 144 10.32 14.74 -1.11
CA ASP A 144 9.86 14.92 0.27
C ASP A 144 8.50 15.63 0.34
N TRP A 145 8.31 16.63 -0.54
CA TRP A 145 7.04 17.35 -0.71
C TRP A 145 5.97 16.48 -1.40
N GLN A 146 6.34 15.63 -2.38
CA GLN A 146 5.41 14.67 -2.99
C GLN A 146 4.96 13.60 -1.97
N HIS A 147 5.89 13.00 -1.23
CA HIS A 147 5.60 12.04 -0.16
C HIS A 147 4.70 12.65 0.91
N SER A 148 5.00 13.85 1.39
CA SER A 148 4.20 14.53 2.41
C SER A 148 2.80 14.90 1.93
N THR A 149 2.66 15.25 0.65
CA THR A 149 1.34 15.47 0.02
C THR A 149 0.53 14.16 -0.02
N MET A 150 1.15 13.05 -0.41
CA MET A 150 0.54 11.71 -0.39
C MET A 150 0.16 11.29 1.03
N TYR A 151 1.03 11.45 2.02
CA TYR A 151 0.72 11.13 3.41
C TYR A 151 -0.48 11.95 3.93
N THR A 152 -0.56 13.23 3.57
CA THR A 152 -1.66 14.12 3.97
C THR A 152 -3.03 13.67 3.43
N THR A 153 -3.11 13.06 2.24
CA THR A 153 -4.39 12.52 1.74
C THR A 153 -4.82 11.25 2.48
N PHE A 154 -3.87 10.40 2.89
CA PHE A 154 -4.15 9.27 3.79
C PHE A 154 -4.57 9.72 5.20
N MET A 155 -3.95 10.77 5.76
CA MET A 155 -4.44 11.42 6.99
C MET A 155 -5.88 11.90 6.85
N THR A 156 -6.19 12.52 5.70
CA THR A 156 -7.55 13.03 5.41
C THR A 156 -8.57 11.88 5.33
N SER A 157 -8.19 10.74 4.75
CA SER A 157 -9.01 9.52 4.77
C SER A 157 -9.28 9.01 6.18
N GLY A 158 -8.26 8.95 7.04
CA GLY A 158 -8.42 8.58 8.45
C GLY A 158 -9.29 9.55 9.26
N ALA A 159 -9.17 10.86 8.99
CA ALA A 159 -10.03 11.87 9.61
C ALA A 159 -11.49 11.74 9.17
N VAL A 160 -11.75 11.41 7.90
CA VAL A 160 -13.10 11.16 7.39
C VAL A 160 -13.69 9.85 7.95
N ASP A 161 -12.89 8.78 8.08
CA ASP A 161 -13.33 7.56 8.77
C ASP A 161 -13.75 7.85 10.23
N LEU A 162 -13.04 8.74 10.95
CA LEU A 162 -13.43 9.18 12.31
C LEU A 162 -14.70 10.05 12.33
N ILE A 163 -14.87 10.95 11.36
CA ILE A 163 -16.09 11.77 11.24
C ILE A 163 -17.30 10.87 11.00
N GLY A 164 -17.19 9.89 10.10
CA GLY A 164 -18.26 8.90 9.88
C GLY A 164 -18.59 8.06 11.12
N HIS A 165 -17.59 7.76 11.95
CA HIS A 165 -17.78 7.01 13.20
C HIS A 165 -18.45 7.83 14.32
N PHE A 166 -18.10 9.11 14.50
CA PHE A 166 -18.56 9.92 15.65
C PHE A 166 -19.71 10.89 15.34
N LEU A 167 -19.90 11.31 14.09
CA LEU A 167 -20.81 12.40 13.70
C LEU A 167 -21.82 12.01 12.60
N GLU A 168 -21.77 10.75 12.15
CA GLU A 168 -22.42 10.22 10.94
C GLU A 168 -21.95 10.89 9.63
N ALA A 169 -21.76 10.08 8.57
CA ALA A 169 -21.38 10.56 7.24
C ALA A 169 -22.32 9.97 6.16
N PRO A 170 -22.50 10.65 5.01
CA PRO A 170 -23.25 10.10 3.88
C PRO A 170 -22.67 8.74 3.43
N PRO A 171 -23.48 7.69 3.21
CA PRO A 171 -22.97 6.34 2.99
C PRO A 171 -21.95 6.21 1.85
N GLY A 172 -20.70 5.90 2.20
CA GLY A 172 -19.60 5.73 1.24
C GLY A 172 -18.68 6.94 1.07
N THR A 173 -18.91 8.05 1.78
CA THR A 173 -17.96 9.17 1.86
C THR A 173 -16.56 8.69 2.27
N GLU A 174 -16.47 7.75 3.20
CA GLU A 174 -15.22 7.16 3.70
C GLU A 174 -14.48 6.38 2.60
N ARG A 175 -15.23 5.59 1.81
CA ARG A 175 -14.68 4.88 0.63
C ARG A 175 -14.26 5.85 -0.47
N ALA A 176 -14.97 6.97 -0.65
CA ALA A 176 -14.58 8.01 -1.59
C ALA A 176 -13.26 8.69 -1.21
N PHE A 177 -13.08 9.07 0.07
CA PHE A 177 -11.83 9.67 0.54
C PHE A 177 -10.65 8.67 0.55
N LEU A 178 -10.90 7.39 0.84
CA LEU A 178 -9.89 6.34 0.65
C LEU A 178 -9.49 6.18 -0.83
N GLY A 179 -10.47 6.25 -1.75
CA GLY A 179 -10.23 6.28 -3.19
C GLY A 179 -9.43 7.50 -3.65
N LEU A 180 -9.70 8.68 -3.09
CA LEU A 180 -8.93 9.91 -3.36
C LEU A 180 -7.48 9.81 -2.85
N ALA A 181 -7.24 9.17 -1.70
CA ALA A 181 -5.88 8.94 -1.21
C ALA A 181 -5.06 8.07 -2.18
N TYR A 182 -5.58 6.89 -2.55
CA TYR A 182 -4.93 6.04 -3.56
C TYR A 182 -4.84 6.71 -4.95
N LEU A 183 -5.81 7.55 -5.33
CA LEU A 183 -5.74 8.31 -6.58
C LEU A 183 -4.61 9.35 -6.54
N SER A 184 -4.40 10.02 -5.41
CA SER A 184 -3.26 10.95 -5.25
C SER A 184 -1.91 10.22 -5.32
N GLN A 185 -1.79 9.04 -4.68
CA GLN A 185 -0.61 8.18 -4.79
C GLN A 185 -0.37 7.75 -6.25
N PHE A 186 -1.42 7.36 -6.98
CA PHE A 186 -1.33 6.99 -8.39
C PHE A 186 -0.85 8.15 -9.27
N LEU A 187 -1.45 9.34 -9.11
CA LEU A 187 -1.11 10.53 -9.90
C LEU A 187 0.31 11.02 -9.61
N LEU A 188 0.72 11.04 -8.33
CA LEU A 188 2.09 11.39 -7.97
C LEU A 188 3.09 10.40 -8.59
N LEU A 189 2.85 9.09 -8.48
CA LEU A 189 3.77 8.07 -8.98
C LEU A 189 3.84 8.00 -10.52
N ILE A 190 2.71 8.11 -11.23
CA ILE A 190 2.69 8.05 -12.70
C ILE A 190 3.37 9.28 -13.33
N PHE A 191 3.33 10.44 -12.67
CA PHE A 191 4.04 11.65 -13.10
C PHE A 191 5.47 11.77 -12.52
N HIS A 192 5.91 10.82 -11.70
CA HIS A 192 7.29 10.73 -11.20
C HIS A 192 8.22 9.91 -12.11
N LEU A 193 7.67 9.08 -13.02
CA LEU A 193 8.42 8.12 -13.82
C LEU A 193 9.59 8.76 -14.60
N LYS A 194 10.81 8.29 -14.31
CA LYS A 194 12.09 8.78 -14.82
C LYS A 194 13.15 7.68 -14.78
N GLY A 195 14.36 7.97 -15.26
CA GLY A 195 15.50 7.06 -15.21
C GLY A 195 15.58 6.08 -16.41
N PRO A 196 16.33 4.98 -16.28
CA PRO A 196 16.48 3.95 -17.32
C PRO A 196 15.19 3.13 -17.55
N PRO A 197 15.13 2.29 -18.61
CA PRO A 197 13.98 1.42 -18.89
C PRO A 197 13.56 0.55 -17.70
N ILE A 198 14.51 0.01 -16.92
CA ILE A 198 14.20 -0.84 -15.76
C ILE A 198 13.57 -0.05 -14.59
N GLU A 199 14.05 1.17 -14.31
CA GLU A 199 13.49 2.03 -13.24
C GLU A 199 12.08 2.49 -13.60
N ILE A 200 11.88 2.88 -14.86
CA ILE A 200 10.55 3.21 -15.39
C ILE A 200 9.63 1.99 -15.28
N MET A 201 10.10 0.79 -15.63
CA MET A 201 9.29 -0.44 -15.60
C MET A 201 8.83 -0.81 -14.17
N VAL A 202 9.72 -0.83 -13.19
CA VAL A 202 9.36 -1.20 -11.80
C VAL A 202 8.40 -0.20 -11.16
N HIS A 203 8.57 1.10 -11.41
CA HIS A 203 7.67 2.14 -10.91
C HIS A 203 6.35 2.23 -11.70
N LEU A 204 6.35 1.98 -13.02
CA LEU A 204 5.13 1.89 -13.82
C LEU A 204 4.26 0.71 -13.37
N ILE A 205 4.87 -0.45 -13.12
CA ILE A 205 4.17 -1.62 -12.58
C ILE A 205 3.57 -1.31 -11.19
N LEU A 206 4.27 -0.55 -10.35
CA LEU A 206 3.72 -0.08 -9.08
C LEU A 206 2.53 0.88 -9.31
N ALA A 207 2.66 1.87 -10.19
CA ALA A 207 1.58 2.79 -10.53
C ALA A 207 0.33 2.07 -11.04
N LEU A 208 0.49 1.05 -11.90
CA LEU A 208 -0.62 0.22 -12.39
C LEU A 208 -1.32 -0.55 -11.26
N GLN A 209 -0.59 -1.01 -10.23
CA GLN A 209 -1.19 -1.64 -9.04
C GLN A 209 -1.96 -0.64 -8.16
N VAL A 210 -1.42 0.58 -7.98
CA VAL A 210 -2.13 1.65 -7.26
C VAL A 210 -3.41 2.02 -8.02
N GLY A 211 -3.33 2.20 -9.34
CA GLY A 211 -4.49 2.46 -10.21
C GLY A 211 -5.53 1.33 -10.17
N ALA A 212 -5.10 0.06 -10.21
CA ALA A 212 -5.99 -1.09 -10.00
C ALA A 212 -6.64 -1.08 -8.61
N THR A 213 -5.95 -0.58 -7.59
CA THR A 213 -6.50 -0.43 -6.23
C THR A 213 -7.59 0.66 -6.19
N VAL A 214 -7.38 1.81 -6.86
CA VAL A 214 -8.44 2.83 -7.06
C VAL A 214 -9.66 2.23 -7.76
N VAL A 215 -9.45 1.49 -8.86
CA VAL A 215 -10.55 0.80 -9.57
C VAL A 215 -11.26 -0.19 -8.66
N SER A 216 -10.53 -0.95 -7.83
CA SER A 216 -11.13 -1.89 -6.89
C SER A 216 -12.04 -1.20 -5.86
N ILE A 217 -11.68 0.00 -5.38
CA ILE A 217 -12.51 0.82 -4.48
C ILE A 217 -13.80 1.27 -5.18
N CYS A 218 -13.73 1.67 -6.45
CA CYS A 218 -14.91 2.01 -7.24
C CYS A 218 -15.85 0.80 -7.43
N VAL A 219 -15.32 -0.40 -7.65
CA VAL A 219 -16.12 -1.64 -7.74
C VAL A 219 -16.66 -2.05 -6.35
N GLU A 220 -15.91 -1.83 -5.28
CA GLU A 220 -16.34 -2.03 -3.87
C GLU A 220 -17.47 -1.07 -3.46
N ALA A 221 -17.52 0.13 -4.04
CA ALA A 221 -18.66 1.03 -3.94
C ALA A 221 -19.90 0.50 -4.69
N ALA A 222 -19.71 -0.04 -5.90
CA ALA A 222 -20.79 -0.53 -6.77
C ALA A 222 -21.30 -1.94 -6.44
N SER A 223 -20.56 -2.76 -5.69
CA SER A 223 -20.93 -4.15 -5.34
C SER A 223 -20.54 -4.53 -3.90
N PRO A 224 -21.01 -3.79 -2.88
CA PRO A 224 -20.51 -3.87 -1.51
C PRO A 224 -20.82 -5.17 -0.75
N SER A 225 -21.63 -6.08 -1.29
CA SER A 225 -21.89 -7.41 -0.70
C SER A 225 -21.12 -8.55 -1.38
N SER A 226 -20.26 -8.27 -2.37
CA SER A 226 -19.42 -9.28 -3.02
C SER A 226 -18.10 -9.45 -2.29
N ILE A 227 -17.89 -10.61 -1.65
CA ILE A 227 -16.62 -10.95 -0.99
C ILE A 227 -15.44 -10.96 -1.96
N VAL A 228 -15.66 -11.35 -3.23
CA VAL A 228 -14.60 -11.33 -4.25
C VAL A 228 -14.12 -9.90 -4.48
N VAL A 229 -15.05 -8.94 -4.60
CA VAL A 229 -14.73 -7.51 -4.75
C VAL A 229 -14.06 -6.97 -3.48
N ALA A 230 -14.59 -7.30 -2.31
CA ALA A 230 -14.02 -6.91 -1.01
C ALA A 230 -12.58 -7.40 -0.79
N THR A 231 -12.19 -8.49 -1.47
CA THR A 231 -10.83 -9.06 -1.41
C THR A 231 -9.85 -8.31 -2.32
N LEU A 232 -10.32 -7.61 -3.36
CA LEU A 232 -9.45 -6.95 -4.35
C LEU A 232 -8.60 -5.84 -3.73
N ARG A 233 -9.19 -4.85 -3.05
CA ARG A 233 -8.42 -3.76 -2.40
C ARG A 233 -7.37 -4.31 -1.42
N PRO A 234 -7.71 -5.20 -0.46
CA PRO A 234 -6.72 -5.77 0.45
C PRO A 234 -5.61 -6.56 -0.25
N ALA A 235 -5.95 -7.41 -1.23
CA ALA A 235 -4.97 -8.21 -1.97
C ALA A 235 -4.05 -7.34 -2.85
N LEU A 236 -4.59 -6.30 -3.50
CA LEU A 236 -3.79 -5.36 -4.29
C LEU A 236 -2.91 -4.46 -3.40
N THR A 237 -3.37 -4.10 -2.19
CA THR A 237 -2.56 -3.38 -1.19
C THR A 237 -1.39 -4.25 -0.70
N LEU A 238 -1.65 -5.53 -0.41
CA LEU A 238 -0.61 -6.50 -0.08
C LEU A 238 0.38 -6.68 -1.25
N LEU A 239 -0.12 -6.78 -2.49
CA LEU A 239 0.71 -6.90 -3.69
C LEU A 239 1.59 -5.66 -3.91
N GLN A 240 1.07 -4.44 -3.73
CA GLN A 240 1.87 -3.21 -3.75
C GLN A 240 3.05 -3.30 -2.77
N GLY A 241 2.79 -3.76 -1.54
CA GLY A 241 3.83 -3.88 -0.51
C GLY A 241 4.91 -4.91 -0.84
N VAL A 242 4.50 -6.06 -1.37
CA VAL A 242 5.41 -7.08 -1.92
C VAL A 242 6.22 -6.52 -3.09
N TRP A 243 5.58 -5.76 -3.98
CA TRP A 243 6.23 -5.17 -5.14
C TRP A 243 7.22 -4.07 -4.79
N TRP A 244 6.93 -3.24 -3.78
CA TRP A 244 7.90 -2.27 -3.23
C TRP A 244 9.20 -2.94 -2.78
N ILE A 245 9.12 -4.08 -2.08
CA ILE A 245 10.32 -4.85 -1.69
C ILE A 245 11.01 -5.48 -2.91
N GLN A 246 10.24 -5.95 -3.90
CA GLN A 246 10.79 -6.47 -5.16
C GLN A 246 11.53 -5.39 -5.97
N THR A 247 11.03 -4.16 -6.01
CA THR A 247 11.72 -3.00 -6.59
C THR A 247 13.02 -2.70 -5.83
N ALA A 248 12.99 -2.75 -4.49
CA ALA A 248 14.19 -2.57 -3.67
C ALA A 248 15.28 -3.61 -3.99
N TYR A 249 14.89 -4.86 -4.22
CA TYR A 249 15.81 -5.91 -4.66
C TYR A 249 16.37 -5.64 -6.07
N ILE A 250 15.50 -5.32 -7.04
CA ILE A 250 15.88 -5.08 -8.44
C ILE A 250 16.87 -3.90 -8.57
N MET A 251 16.60 -2.80 -7.87
CA MET A 251 17.41 -1.60 -8.00
C MET A 251 18.73 -1.67 -7.21
N TYR A 252 18.73 -2.21 -5.99
CA TYR A 252 19.88 -2.04 -5.06
C TYR A 252 20.60 -3.35 -4.68
N VAL A 253 20.15 -4.52 -5.17
CA VAL A 253 20.71 -5.83 -4.76
C VAL A 253 21.04 -6.75 -5.94
N SER A 254 20.32 -6.68 -7.05
CA SER A 254 20.39 -7.70 -8.13
C SER A 254 21.39 -7.42 -9.25
N ASP A 255 22.50 -6.75 -8.96
CA ASP A 255 23.63 -6.63 -9.90
C ASP A 255 24.26 -8.01 -10.17
N PRO A 256 24.64 -8.36 -11.41
CA PRO A 256 24.41 -7.66 -12.69
C PRO A 256 23.11 -8.11 -13.40
N ALA A 257 22.27 -8.93 -12.78
CA ALA A 257 21.12 -9.59 -13.43
C ALA A 257 20.00 -8.64 -13.91
N TYR A 258 19.97 -7.41 -13.39
CA TYR A 258 19.08 -6.33 -13.85
C TYR A 258 19.88 -5.09 -14.26
N ASP A 259 21.04 -5.28 -14.91
CA ASP A 259 21.86 -4.17 -15.44
C ASP A 259 20.97 -3.17 -16.23
N PRO A 260 20.92 -1.88 -15.84
CA PRO A 260 20.00 -0.92 -16.44
C PRO A 260 20.26 -0.56 -17.90
N GLU A 261 21.44 -0.88 -18.43
CA GLU A 261 21.77 -0.73 -19.85
C GLU A 261 21.24 -1.92 -20.68
N GLU A 262 20.87 -3.04 -20.03
CA GLU A 262 20.43 -4.28 -20.67
C GLU A 262 18.91 -4.49 -20.65
N MET A 263 18.36 -4.95 -21.78
CA MET A 263 16.92 -5.14 -21.94
C MET A 263 16.38 -6.35 -21.15
N GLY A 264 17.23 -7.32 -20.82
CA GLY A 264 16.84 -8.61 -20.22
C GLY A 264 16.10 -8.48 -18.89
N GLY A 265 16.62 -7.70 -17.94
CA GLY A 265 15.98 -7.46 -16.65
C GLY A 265 14.62 -6.75 -16.79
N THR A 266 14.54 -5.78 -17.72
CA THR A 266 13.30 -5.07 -18.04
C THR A 266 12.22 -6.03 -18.58
N MET A 267 12.59 -6.97 -19.45
CA MET A 267 11.67 -8.00 -19.97
C MET A 267 11.27 -9.06 -18.92
N MET A 268 12.15 -9.37 -17.97
CA MET A 268 11.85 -10.35 -16.91
C MET A 268 10.93 -9.77 -15.82
N THR A 269 10.96 -8.45 -15.61
CA THR A 269 10.23 -7.77 -14.52
C THR A 269 8.72 -8.07 -14.49
N PRO A 270 7.96 -8.03 -15.61
CA PRO A 270 6.55 -8.44 -15.64
C PRO A 270 6.31 -9.92 -15.28
N VAL A 271 7.25 -10.82 -15.56
CA VAL A 271 7.14 -12.25 -15.19
C VAL A 271 7.20 -12.40 -13.67
N VAL A 272 8.10 -11.64 -13.02
CA VAL A 272 8.20 -11.57 -11.56
C VAL A 272 6.94 -10.99 -10.92
N LEU A 273 6.31 -9.98 -11.54
CA LEU A 273 5.01 -9.47 -11.10
C LEU A 273 3.92 -10.55 -11.12
N VAL A 274 3.77 -11.26 -12.25
CA VAL A 274 2.76 -12.32 -12.40
C VAL A 274 2.98 -13.45 -11.39
N GLY A 275 4.25 -13.79 -11.09
CA GLY A 275 4.59 -14.69 -9.98
C GLY A 275 4.03 -14.22 -8.63
N HIS A 276 4.28 -12.97 -8.25
CA HIS A 276 3.76 -12.40 -7.01
C HIS A 276 2.22 -12.29 -6.98
N MET A 277 1.59 -11.96 -8.10
CA MET A 277 0.12 -11.97 -8.24
C MET A 277 -0.46 -13.37 -7.94
N LEU A 278 0.18 -14.43 -8.46
CA LEU A 278 -0.23 -15.81 -8.21
C LEU A 278 -0.03 -16.18 -6.73
N TRP A 279 1.12 -15.88 -6.14
CA TRP A 279 1.39 -16.17 -4.73
C TRP A 279 0.44 -15.44 -3.78
N VAL A 280 0.17 -14.15 -3.99
CA VAL A 280 -0.79 -13.37 -3.19
C VAL A 280 -2.22 -13.90 -3.35
N SER A 281 -2.60 -14.33 -4.57
CA SER A 281 -3.92 -14.92 -4.82
C SER A 281 -4.11 -16.27 -4.09
N ILE A 282 -3.10 -17.16 -4.17
CA ILE A 282 -3.10 -18.45 -3.47
C ILE A 282 -3.10 -18.22 -1.95
N ALA A 283 -2.26 -17.33 -1.44
CA ALA A 283 -2.19 -17.02 -0.02
C ALA A 283 -3.52 -16.46 0.52
N SER A 284 -4.18 -15.58 -0.24
CA SER A 284 -5.50 -15.01 0.11
C SER A 284 -6.60 -16.08 0.17
N LEU A 285 -6.63 -16.99 -0.82
CA LEU A 285 -7.57 -18.12 -0.82
C LEU A 285 -7.31 -19.09 0.34
N MET A 286 -6.05 -19.44 0.58
CA MET A 286 -5.67 -20.32 1.68
C MET A 286 -5.99 -19.71 3.04
N LEU A 287 -5.77 -18.40 3.23
CA LEU A 287 -6.15 -17.67 4.44
C LEU A 287 -7.67 -17.74 4.68
N LEU A 288 -8.50 -17.46 3.67
CA LEU A 288 -9.96 -17.57 3.77
C LEU A 288 -10.41 -18.99 4.15
N LEU A 289 -9.80 -20.03 3.54
CA LEU A 289 -10.12 -21.43 3.82
C LEU A 289 -9.69 -21.86 5.23
N VAL A 290 -8.51 -21.44 5.69
CA VAL A 290 -8.03 -21.68 7.05
C VAL A 290 -8.92 -20.98 8.08
N MET A 291 -9.25 -19.70 7.88
CA MET A 291 -10.15 -18.95 8.77
C MET A 291 -11.54 -19.58 8.83
N ARG A 292 -12.10 -20.00 7.69
CA ARG A 292 -13.37 -20.76 7.63
C ARG A 292 -13.29 -22.07 8.42
N GLY A 293 -12.21 -22.82 8.28
CA GLY A 293 -11.98 -24.08 9.00
C GLY A 293 -11.89 -23.88 10.51
N LEU A 294 -11.11 -22.88 10.96
CA LEU A 294 -10.97 -22.50 12.36
C LEU A 294 -12.33 -22.07 12.96
N GLN A 295 -13.05 -21.16 12.30
CA GLN A 295 -14.36 -20.71 12.81
C GLN A 295 -15.39 -21.84 12.83
N SER A 296 -15.41 -22.72 11.82
CA SER A 296 -16.30 -23.89 11.80
C SER A 296 -16.00 -24.87 12.95
N LYS A 297 -14.72 -25.03 13.30
CA LYS A 297 -14.29 -25.82 14.47
C LYS A 297 -14.72 -25.15 15.78
N MET A 298 -14.56 -23.83 15.91
CA MET A 298 -14.97 -23.07 17.11
C MET A 298 -16.48 -23.09 17.34
N LEU A 299 -17.29 -23.02 16.27
CA LEU A 299 -18.75 -23.02 16.34
C LEU A 299 -19.37 -24.43 16.39
N GLY A 300 -18.57 -25.50 16.31
CA GLY A 300 -19.05 -26.88 16.24
C GLY A 300 -19.89 -27.22 15.00
N ARG A 301 -19.94 -26.34 13.99
CA ARG A 301 -20.78 -26.46 12.78
C ARG A 301 -20.11 -25.89 11.55
N GLU A 302 -20.41 -26.44 10.38
CA GLU A 302 -19.91 -25.91 9.11
C GLU A 302 -20.44 -24.49 8.84
N VAL A 303 -19.53 -23.52 8.70
CA VAL A 303 -19.85 -22.19 8.17
C VAL A 303 -19.91 -22.28 6.65
N LYS A 304 -21.09 -22.11 6.06
CA LYS A 304 -21.29 -22.12 4.60
C LYS A 304 -21.16 -20.71 4.05
N PHE A 305 -20.53 -20.56 2.89
CA PHE A 305 -20.40 -19.27 2.22
C PHE A 305 -21.77 -18.66 1.89
N ILE A 306 -21.89 -17.34 2.03
CA ILE A 306 -23.10 -16.60 1.67
C ILE A 306 -23.31 -16.79 0.15
N PRO A 307 -24.46 -17.33 -0.31
CA PRO A 307 -24.75 -17.41 -1.73
C PRO A 307 -24.78 -16.02 -2.34
N VAL A 308 -24.12 -15.84 -3.49
CA VAL A 308 -24.34 -14.65 -4.31
C VAL A 308 -25.82 -14.64 -4.68
N LYS A 309 -26.57 -13.63 -4.24
CA LYS A 309 -27.93 -13.38 -4.74
C LYS A 309 -27.81 -13.06 -6.23
N GLY A 310 -28.00 -14.09 -7.07
CA GLY A 310 -28.15 -13.90 -8.51
C GLY A 310 -29.29 -12.91 -8.76
N SER A 311 -29.20 -12.15 -9.84
CA SER A 311 -30.18 -11.12 -10.21
C SER A 311 -31.51 -11.75 -10.66
N THR A 312 -32.26 -12.32 -9.73
CA THR A 312 -33.67 -12.66 -9.93
C THR A 312 -34.42 -11.36 -10.17
N THR A 313 -34.82 -11.13 -11.41
CA THR A 313 -35.72 -10.04 -11.78
C THR A 313 -36.93 -10.04 -10.84
N PRO A 314 -37.34 -8.88 -10.29
CA PRO A 314 -38.49 -8.82 -9.40
C PRO A 314 -39.74 -9.24 -10.18
N ARG A 315 -40.24 -10.44 -9.87
CA ARG A 315 -41.45 -11.00 -10.46
C ARG A 315 -42.61 -10.09 -10.04
N SER A 316 -43.20 -9.38 -11.00
CA SER A 316 -44.17 -8.32 -10.72
C SER A 316 -45.40 -8.84 -9.97
N GLY A 317 -45.69 -8.24 -8.82
CA GLY A 317 -46.83 -8.58 -7.98
C GLY A 317 -46.84 -7.76 -6.69
N ALA A 318 -47.99 -7.14 -6.39
CA ALA A 318 -48.28 -6.29 -5.23
C ALA A 318 -47.37 -5.05 -5.03
N ALA A 319 -47.95 -3.86 -5.26
CA ALA A 319 -47.38 -2.62 -4.71
C ALA A 319 -47.70 -2.52 -3.21
N GLY A 320 -46.73 -2.10 -2.40
CA GLY A 320 -46.88 -1.94 -0.96
C GLY A 320 -45.97 -0.83 -0.41
N THR A 321 -46.59 0.28 -0.05
CA THR A 321 -46.11 1.39 0.82
C THR A 321 -44.61 1.46 1.15
N ALA A 322 -43.93 2.48 0.61
CA ALA A 322 -42.62 2.90 1.13
C ALA A 322 -42.72 3.45 2.56
N GLY A 323 -41.82 3.03 3.45
CA GLY A 323 -41.73 3.53 4.82
C GLY A 323 -40.59 2.84 5.59
N ALA A 324 -39.92 3.60 6.47
CA ALA A 324 -38.87 3.16 7.40
C ALA A 324 -37.71 2.32 6.79
N LEU A 325 -36.62 3.00 6.41
CA LEU A 325 -35.29 2.37 6.46
C LEU A 325 -34.92 2.20 7.94
N GLY A 326 -35.06 0.97 8.44
CA GLY A 326 -34.79 0.63 9.83
C GLY A 326 -33.31 0.76 10.18
N ARG A 327 -33.06 1.49 11.28
CA ARG A 327 -31.80 1.47 12.03
C ARG A 327 -31.45 0.02 12.40
N TYR A 328 -30.20 -0.38 12.20
CA TYR A 328 -29.63 -1.56 12.84
C TYR A 328 -28.63 -1.06 13.88
N ASP A 329 -29.01 -1.14 15.15
CA ASP A 329 -28.11 -0.84 16.26
C ASP A 329 -27.12 -2.02 16.39
N ASP A 330 -25.84 -1.79 16.05
CA ASP A 330 -24.79 -2.83 15.93
C ASP A 330 -24.40 -3.44 17.31
N GLU A 331 -25.02 -3.00 18.42
CA GLU A 331 -24.76 -3.44 19.80
C GLU A 331 -25.38 -4.81 20.14
N ASP A 332 -26.56 -5.13 19.62
CA ASP A 332 -27.24 -6.43 19.86
C ASP A 332 -26.46 -7.63 19.28
N LEU A 333 -25.43 -7.38 18.46
CA LEU A 333 -24.53 -8.40 17.93
C LEU A 333 -23.26 -8.63 18.79
N LEU A 334 -23.12 -7.94 19.93
CA LEU A 334 -21.97 -8.09 20.84
C LEU A 334 -22.18 -9.09 21.97
N PHE A 335 -23.42 -9.47 22.28
CA PHE A 335 -23.79 -10.32 23.43
C PHE A 335 -24.71 -11.48 23.02
N ASP A 336 -24.11 -12.57 22.56
CA ASP A 336 -24.74 -13.89 22.41
C ASP A 336 -23.82 -14.92 23.07
N ASP A 337 -23.84 -14.96 24.41
CA ASP A 337 -23.09 -15.94 25.18
C ASP A 337 -23.68 -17.34 25.00
N GLY A 338 -22.80 -18.32 24.81
CA GLY A 338 -23.19 -19.71 24.57
C GLY A 338 -24.01 -20.30 25.74
N PRO A 339 -24.87 -21.30 25.46
CA PRO A 339 -25.86 -21.77 26.43
C PRO A 339 -25.24 -22.25 27.75
N GLU A 340 -25.69 -21.68 28.87
CA GLU A 340 -25.30 -22.12 30.20
C GLU A 340 -25.59 -23.61 30.40
N MET A 341 -24.56 -24.39 30.73
CA MET A 341 -24.72 -25.79 31.10
C MET A 341 -25.17 -25.88 32.56
N SER A 342 -26.49 -25.84 32.78
CA SER A 342 -27.12 -25.91 34.11
C SER A 342 -26.84 -27.26 34.80
N LEU A 343 -25.86 -27.26 35.70
CA LEU A 343 -25.55 -28.40 36.57
C LEU A 343 -26.60 -28.55 37.67
N GLU A 344 -27.58 -29.42 37.43
CA GLU A 344 -28.63 -29.78 38.39
C GLU A 344 -28.06 -30.59 39.56
N LEU A 345 -27.59 -29.89 40.61
CA LEU A 345 -26.97 -30.53 41.78
C LEU A 345 -28.02 -31.05 42.78
N ALA A 346 -28.48 -32.28 42.54
CA ALA A 346 -29.51 -32.91 43.35
C ALA A 346 -29.04 -33.29 44.77
N GLY A 347 -29.46 -32.50 45.76
CA GLY A 347 -29.76 -32.95 47.11
C GLY A 347 -28.59 -33.13 48.10
N LEU A 348 -28.64 -32.37 49.21
CA LEU A 348 -28.12 -32.81 50.50
C LEU A 348 -28.96 -32.22 51.64
N THR A 349 -29.70 -33.08 52.34
CA THR A 349 -30.56 -32.69 53.47
C THR A 349 -29.78 -32.71 54.78
N THR A 350 -29.66 -31.56 55.45
CA THR A 350 -29.30 -31.52 56.88
C THR A 350 -30.22 -30.55 57.63
N SER A 351 -30.94 -31.10 58.60
CA SER A 351 -31.66 -30.34 59.63
C SER A 351 -30.88 -30.41 60.92
N ARG A 352 -30.71 -29.27 61.62
CA ARG A 352 -30.91 -29.19 63.08
C ARG A 352 -30.77 -27.77 63.65
N LYS A 353 -31.80 -27.41 64.44
CA LYS A 353 -31.86 -26.37 65.48
C LYS A 353 -31.77 -24.92 64.99
#